data_AF-A0A5Q2Q9A4-F1
#
_entry.id   AF-A0A5Q2Q9A4-F1
#
_cell.length_a   1.000
_cell.length_b   1.000
_cell.length_c   1.000
_cell.angle_alpha   90.00
_cell.angle_beta   90.00
_cell.angle_gamma   90.00
#
_symmetry.space_group_name_H-M   'P 1'
#
loop_
_entity.id
_entity.type
_entity.pdbx_description
1 polymer ?
#
loop_
_entity_poly.entity_id
_entity_poly.type
_entity_poly.pdbx_seq_one_letter_code
_entity_poly.pdbx_strand_id
1 'polypeptide(L)'
;MLRHTLVCALTLLSLPALAAPWVVLDVRHHSYNDRVRVVFDLDRNLAHRTTFDERSIWLTFPGTLKRLPCAALPGHIDMRRTDDGIRLGYPNDFWVQSFQLANPPRMVVDFYGRIGREVITPNEQAPTLQGQRCD
;
A
#
# COMPACT_ATOMS: atom_id res chain seq x y z
N MET A 1 32.33 -18.31 -56.69
CA MET A 1 32.87 -18.08 -55.33
C MET A 1 32.09 -16.94 -54.67
N LEU A 2 31.75 -17.14 -53.39
CA LEU A 2 31.18 -16.23 -52.39
C LEU A 2 29.70 -15.79 -52.46
N ARG A 3 28.96 -16.48 -51.58
CA ARG A 3 27.68 -16.18 -50.93
C ARG A 3 27.60 -14.75 -50.41
N HIS A 4 26.45 -14.10 -50.60
CA HIS A 4 26.06 -12.95 -49.78
C HIS A 4 24.83 -13.34 -48.95
N THR A 5 25.08 -13.37 -47.65
CA THR A 5 24.24 -13.81 -46.54
C THR A 5 23.03 -12.91 -46.34
N LEU A 6 21.86 -13.54 -46.18
CA LEU A 6 20.64 -12.94 -45.65
C LEU A 6 20.94 -12.26 -44.30
N VAL A 7 20.61 -10.97 -44.20
CA VAL A 7 20.51 -10.27 -42.92
C VAL A 7 19.11 -10.53 -42.36
N CYS A 8 18.98 -11.58 -41.55
CA CYS A 8 17.84 -11.72 -40.64
C CYS A 8 18.04 -10.74 -39.48
N ALA A 9 17.40 -9.58 -39.56
CA ALA A 9 17.25 -8.70 -38.41
C ALA A 9 16.33 -9.41 -37.40
N LEU A 10 16.91 -9.92 -36.31
CA LEU A 10 16.17 -10.33 -35.13
C LEU A 10 15.43 -9.12 -34.58
N THR A 11 14.12 -9.06 -34.80
CA THR A 11 13.24 -8.31 -33.93
C THR A 11 13.30 -8.97 -32.55
N LEU A 12 14.08 -8.36 -31.64
CA LEU A 12 14.00 -8.69 -30.23
C LEU A 12 12.54 -8.50 -29.80
N LEU A 13 11.84 -9.62 -29.63
CA LEU A 13 10.69 -9.71 -28.77
C LEU A 13 11.15 -9.30 -27.37
N SER A 14 11.04 -8.00 -27.07
CA SER A 14 11.03 -7.51 -25.70
C SER A 14 9.76 -8.06 -25.05
N LEU A 15 9.83 -9.32 -24.61
CA LEU A 15 8.89 -9.84 -23.62
C LEU A 15 8.94 -8.85 -22.48
N PRO A 16 7.81 -8.21 -22.10
CA PRO A 16 7.80 -7.43 -20.88
C PRO A 16 8.26 -8.40 -19.80
N ALA A 17 9.39 -8.08 -19.15
CA ALA A 17 9.89 -8.87 -18.05
C ALA A 17 8.71 -9.09 -17.11
N LEU A 18 8.25 -10.35 -17.00
CA LEU A 18 7.13 -10.71 -16.15
C LEU A 18 7.47 -10.17 -14.76
N ALA A 19 6.84 -9.06 -14.38
CA ALA A 19 7.14 -8.38 -13.14
C ALA A 19 6.87 -9.41 -12.04
N ALA A 20 7.93 -9.86 -11.36
CA ALA A 20 7.81 -10.87 -10.33
C ALA A 20 6.69 -10.43 -9.37
N PRO A 21 5.78 -11.32 -8.94
CA PRO A 21 4.69 -10.97 -8.05
C PRO A 21 5.30 -10.33 -6.80
N TRP A 22 4.80 -9.15 -6.45
CA TRP A 22 5.27 -8.44 -5.27
C TRP A 22 4.47 -8.87 -4.05
N VAL A 23 5.05 -8.65 -2.88
CA VAL A 23 4.50 -9.19 -1.64
C VAL A 23 4.43 -8.09 -0.61
N VAL A 24 3.22 -7.82 -0.09
CA VAL A 24 3.13 -7.17 1.21
C VAL A 24 3.51 -8.21 2.25
N LEU A 25 4.58 -7.93 2.99
CA LEU A 25 5.12 -8.86 3.98
C LEU A 25 4.29 -8.87 5.25
N ASP A 26 3.80 -7.70 5.66
CA ASP A 26 3.11 -7.49 6.92
C ASP A 26 2.18 -6.28 6.82
N VAL A 27 1.06 -6.30 7.57
CA VAL A 27 0.22 -5.11 7.79
C VAL A 27 0.25 -4.79 9.26
N ARG A 28 0.50 -3.53 9.59
CA ARG A 28 0.43 -3.02 10.95
C ARG A 28 -0.48 -1.82 10.99
N HIS A 29 -1.12 -1.60 12.12
CA HIS A 29 -1.80 -0.36 12.37
C HIS A 29 -1.30 0.27 13.67
N HIS A 30 -1.37 1.60 13.72
CA HIS A 30 -1.00 2.39 14.87
C HIS A 30 -2.06 3.47 15.05
N SER A 31 -2.63 3.55 16.25
CA SER A 31 -3.54 4.64 16.62
C SER A 31 -2.74 5.77 17.25
N TYR A 32 -2.91 6.97 16.71
CA TYR A 32 -2.44 8.23 17.25
C TYR A 32 -3.66 9.05 17.69
N ASN A 33 -3.41 10.14 18.42
CA ASN A 33 -4.50 11.00 18.93
C ASN A 33 -5.32 11.64 17.81
N ASP A 34 -4.70 11.93 16.67
CA ASP A 34 -5.29 12.64 15.52
C ASP A 34 -5.59 11.72 14.33
N ARG A 35 -5.04 10.51 14.30
CA ARG A 35 -5.13 9.62 13.14
C ARG A 35 -4.98 8.15 13.49
N VAL A 36 -5.48 7.29 12.61
CA VAL A 36 -5.06 5.89 12.52
C VAL A 36 -4.09 5.76 11.34
N ARG A 37 -2.93 5.15 11.55
CA ARG A 37 -1.96 4.84 10.50
C ARG A 37 -1.98 3.36 10.20
N VAL A 38 -2.18 3.00 8.95
CA VAL A 38 -2.01 1.64 8.44
C VAL A 38 -0.70 1.59 7.64
N VAL A 39 0.15 0.62 7.94
CA VAL A 39 1.46 0.43 7.33
C VAL A 39 1.50 -0.95 6.68
N PHE A 40 1.81 -0.98 5.40
CA PHE A 40 2.09 -2.19 4.64
C PHE A 40 3.60 -2.29 4.46
N ASP A 41 4.24 -3.25 5.11
CA ASP A 41 5.66 -3.56 4.88
C ASP A 41 5.77 -4.25 3.51
N LEU A 42 6.58 -3.70 2.59
CA LEU A 42 6.72 -4.20 1.23
C LEU A 42 8.04 -4.98 1.07
N ASP A 43 8.07 -5.93 0.13
CA ASP A 43 9.28 -6.64 -0.25
C ASP A 43 10.34 -5.74 -0.92
N ARG A 44 9.89 -4.70 -1.65
CA ARG A 44 10.74 -3.71 -2.34
C ARG A 44 9.98 -2.41 -2.60
N ASN A 45 10.71 -1.39 -3.04
CA ASN A 45 10.10 -0.15 -3.51
C ASN A 45 9.41 -0.36 -4.86
N LEU A 46 8.09 -0.29 -4.86
CA LEU A 46 7.25 -0.46 -6.04
C LEU A 46 6.59 0.86 -6.38
N ALA A 47 6.51 1.16 -7.68
CA ALA A 47 5.55 2.16 -8.14
C ALA A 47 4.14 1.68 -7.75
N HIS A 48 3.28 2.59 -7.32
CA HIS A 48 1.90 2.28 -7.00
C HIS A 48 1.00 3.38 -7.53
N ARG A 49 -0.26 3.03 -7.81
CA ARG A 49 -1.31 3.98 -8.12
C ARG A 49 -2.27 4.02 -6.94
N THR A 50 -2.54 5.23 -6.46
CA THR A 50 -3.57 5.46 -5.45
C THR A 50 -4.79 6.07 -6.13
N THR A 51 -5.97 5.50 -5.89
CA THR A 51 -7.26 6.09 -6.30
C THR A 51 -8.11 6.31 -5.07
N PHE A 52 -8.69 7.51 -4.95
CA PHE A 52 -9.56 7.89 -3.85
C PHE A 52 -11.02 7.92 -4.32
N ASP A 53 -11.89 7.43 -3.45
CA ASP A 53 -13.34 7.56 -3.48
C ASP A 53 -13.81 8.09 -2.12
N GLU A 54 -15.07 8.49 -2.00
CA GLU A 54 -15.63 9.10 -0.78
C GLU A 54 -15.42 8.23 0.47
N ARG A 55 -15.46 6.90 0.29
CA ARG A 55 -15.38 5.89 1.36
C ARG A 55 -14.29 4.85 1.17
N SER A 56 -13.39 5.06 0.22
CA SER A 56 -12.29 4.13 0.05
C SER A 56 -11.07 4.70 -0.64
N ILE A 57 -9.94 4.12 -0.29
CA ILE A 57 -8.67 4.28 -0.98
C ILE A 57 -8.30 2.93 -1.59
N TRP A 58 -7.95 2.97 -2.87
CA TRP A 58 -7.45 1.83 -3.63
C TRP A 58 -5.96 2.00 -3.88
N LEU A 59 -5.19 1.04 -3.41
CA LEU A 59 -3.76 0.92 -3.63
C LEU A 59 -3.50 -0.18 -4.67
N THR A 60 -3.16 0.22 -5.88
CA THR A 60 -2.86 -0.69 -6.99
C THR A 60 -1.36 -0.74 -7.20
N PHE A 61 -0.82 -1.95 -7.37
CA PHE A 61 0.60 -2.17 -7.57
C PHE A 61 0.82 -3.05 -8.80
N PRO A 62 1.94 -2.90 -9.52
CA PRO A 62 2.25 -3.73 -10.68
C PRO A 62 2.60 -5.16 -10.23
N GLY A 63 1.71 -6.11 -10.50
CA GLY A 63 1.91 -7.55 -10.29
C GLY A 63 0.95 -8.17 -9.26
N THR A 64 1.06 -9.47 -9.06
CA THR A 64 0.14 -10.25 -8.21
C THR A 64 0.54 -10.22 -6.74
N LEU A 65 -0.41 -9.95 -5.85
CA LEU A 65 -0.22 -9.94 -4.40
C LEU A 65 -0.17 -11.38 -3.82
N LYS A 66 0.96 -11.78 -3.22
CA LYS A 66 1.14 -13.18 -2.77
C LYS A 66 0.67 -13.52 -1.35
N ARG A 67 0.72 -12.61 -0.36
CA ARG A 67 0.22 -12.91 0.99
C ARG A 67 0.06 -11.64 1.82
N LEU A 68 -0.79 -11.72 2.84
CA LEU A 68 -0.90 -10.79 3.96
C LEU A 68 -1.25 -11.64 5.19
N PRO A 69 -0.53 -11.55 6.32
CA PRO A 69 -1.12 -11.94 7.58
C PRO A 69 -2.23 -10.92 7.88
N CYS A 70 -3.47 -11.39 8.02
CA CYS A 70 -4.64 -10.50 8.13
C CYS A 70 -4.56 -9.69 9.42
N ALA A 71 -4.40 -8.36 9.30
CA ALA A 71 -4.65 -7.47 10.42
C ALA A 71 -6.15 -7.36 10.66
N ALA A 72 -6.58 -7.61 11.89
CA ALA A 72 -7.76 -6.92 12.39
C ALA A 72 -7.42 -5.42 12.42
N LEU A 73 -7.82 -4.70 11.38
CA LEU A 73 -7.79 -3.24 11.41
C LEU A 73 -8.86 -2.75 12.40
N PRO A 74 -8.69 -1.56 13.00
CA PRO A 74 -9.71 -0.99 13.88
C PRO A 74 -11.05 -0.94 13.15
N GLY A 75 -12.14 -1.31 13.82
CA GLY A 75 -13.39 -1.78 13.21
C GLY A 75 -14.13 -0.82 12.26
N HIS A 76 -13.68 0.43 12.15
CA HIS A 76 -14.20 1.40 11.18
C HIS A 76 -13.45 1.39 9.85
N ILE A 77 -12.32 0.69 9.75
CA ILE A 77 -11.52 0.56 8.55
C ILE A 77 -11.59 -0.89 8.08
N ASP A 78 -12.23 -1.13 6.94
CA ASP A 78 -12.25 -2.45 6.30
C ASP A 78 -11.11 -2.58 5.29
N MET A 79 -10.49 -3.76 5.22
CA MET A 79 -9.49 -4.07 4.20
C MET A 79 -10.02 -5.18 3.30
N ARG A 80 -10.00 -4.95 1.98
CA ARG A 80 -10.30 -5.97 0.97
C ARG A 80 -9.12 -6.14 0.03
N ARG A 81 -8.87 -7.39 -0.34
CA ARG A 81 -7.79 -7.78 -1.24
C ARG A 81 -8.36 -8.10 -2.63
N THR A 82 -7.68 -7.64 -3.66
CA THR A 82 -7.88 -8.11 -5.05
C THR A 82 -6.55 -8.58 -5.62
N ASP A 83 -6.57 -9.16 -6.82
CA ASP A 83 -5.33 -9.61 -7.47
C ASP A 83 -4.41 -8.44 -7.84
N ASP A 84 -4.99 -7.27 -8.08
CA ASP A 84 -4.29 -6.05 -8.52
C ASP A 84 -3.94 -5.09 -7.37
N GLY A 85 -4.41 -5.34 -6.14
CA GLY A 85 -4.17 -4.42 -5.05
C GLY A 85 -4.97 -4.60 -3.77
N ILE A 86 -5.02 -3.52 -2.99
CA ILE A 86 -5.65 -3.44 -1.67
C ILE A 86 -6.62 -2.28 -1.66
N ARG A 87 -7.85 -2.53 -1.23
CA ARG A 87 -8.84 -1.51 -0.91
C ARG A 87 -8.91 -1.35 0.60
N LEU A 88 -8.82 -0.12 1.08
CA LEU A 88 -9.24 0.23 2.44
C LEU A 88 -10.53 1.03 2.36
N GLY A 89 -11.58 0.55 3.01
CA GLY A 89 -12.84 1.28 3.18
C GLY A 89 -12.94 1.91 4.56
N TYR A 90 -13.61 3.05 4.62
CA TYR A 90 -13.71 3.90 5.82
C TYR A 90 -14.96 4.79 5.76
N PRO A 91 -15.48 5.27 6.90
CA PRO A 91 -16.59 6.23 6.94
C PRO A 91 -16.20 7.62 6.39
N ASN A 92 -17.22 8.42 5.99
CA ASN A 92 -17.06 9.71 5.30
C ASN A 92 -16.37 10.83 6.13
N ASP A 93 -16.10 10.56 7.40
CA ASP A 93 -15.51 11.49 8.37
C ASP A 93 -13.99 11.43 8.41
N PHE A 94 -13.34 10.65 7.55
CA PHE A 94 -11.88 10.66 7.43
C PHE A 94 -11.37 11.60 6.33
N TRP A 95 -10.27 12.27 6.63
CA TRP A 95 -9.34 12.80 5.62
C TRP A 95 -8.18 11.81 5.50
N VAL A 96 -7.92 11.32 4.29
CA VAL A 96 -6.99 10.22 4.06
C VAL A 96 -5.78 10.70 3.28
N GLN A 97 -4.59 10.35 3.77
CA GLN A 97 -3.33 10.62 3.09
C GLN A 97 -2.57 9.31 2.90
N SER A 98 -1.89 9.18 1.76
CA SER A 98 -1.06 8.01 1.48
C SER A 98 0.32 8.41 0.97
N PHE A 99 1.34 7.67 1.37
CA PHE A 99 2.74 7.90 0.95
C PHE A 99 3.58 6.64 1.13
N GLN A 100 4.74 6.62 0.48
CA GLN A 100 5.65 5.48 0.51
C GLN A 100 6.98 5.86 1.17
N LEU A 101 7.51 4.97 2.01
CA LEU A 101 8.85 5.06 2.59
C LEU A 101 9.78 4.10 1.85
N ALA A 102 11.02 4.53 1.60
CA ALA A 102 11.96 3.77 0.79
C ALA A 102 12.86 2.80 1.58
N ASN A 103 13.04 3.01 2.89
CA ASN A 103 13.96 2.23 3.72
C ASN A 103 13.47 2.08 5.18
N PRO A 104 12.93 0.91 5.59
CA PRO A 104 12.54 -0.19 4.70
C PRO A 104 11.35 0.20 3.79
N PRO A 105 11.16 -0.48 2.65
CA PRO A 105 10.04 -0.25 1.75
C PRO A 105 8.69 -0.40 2.47
N ARG A 106 7.89 0.67 2.53
CA ARG A 106 6.57 0.67 3.18
C ARG A 106 5.58 1.51 2.43
N MET A 107 4.35 1.02 2.29
CA MET A 107 3.22 1.87 1.94
C MET A 107 2.49 2.28 3.22
N VAL A 108 2.25 3.57 3.39
CA VAL A 108 1.61 4.14 4.58
C VAL A 108 0.32 4.83 4.18
N VAL A 109 -0.75 4.59 4.95
CA VAL A 109 -2.03 5.26 4.81
C VAL A 109 -2.43 5.81 6.18
N ASP A 110 -2.60 7.14 6.24
CA ASP A 110 -3.08 7.84 7.41
C ASP A 110 -4.55 8.23 7.25
N PHE A 111 -5.34 7.95 8.28
CA PHE A 111 -6.75 8.27 8.41
C PHE A 111 -6.91 9.32 9.51
N TYR A 112 -7.01 10.58 9.14
CA TYR A 112 -7.24 11.69 10.07
C TYR A 112 -8.73 11.91 10.27
N GLY A 113 -9.19 12.06 11.51
CA GLY A 113 -10.57 12.49 11.76
C GLY A 113 -10.79 13.90 11.21
N ARG A 114 -11.85 14.13 10.41
CA ARG A 114 -12.19 15.47 9.90
C ARG A 114 -12.55 16.39 11.08
N ILE A 115 -11.83 17.51 11.17
CA ILE A 115 -12.07 18.55 12.19
C ILE A 115 -13.45 19.18 11.95
N GLY A 116 -14.27 19.18 13.00
CA GLY A 116 -15.72 19.49 12.99
C GLY A 116 -16.48 18.91 14.19
N ARG A 117 -15.83 18.03 14.96
CA ARG A 117 -16.11 17.72 16.36
C ARG A 117 -14.78 17.75 17.12
N GLU A 118 -14.44 18.89 17.69
CA GLU A 118 -13.26 19.04 18.56
C GLU A 118 -13.46 18.20 19.83
N VAL A 119 -12.64 17.18 20.00
CA VAL A 119 -12.10 16.86 21.32
C VAL A 119 -10.58 16.87 21.16
N ILE A 120 -9.99 18.06 21.34
CA ILE A 120 -8.55 18.19 21.54
C ILE A 120 -8.32 17.85 23.00
N THR A 121 -7.94 16.60 23.29
CA THR A 121 -7.32 16.29 24.58
C THR A 121 -5.88 16.79 24.53
N PRO A 122 -5.50 17.77 25.37
CA PRO A 122 -4.13 18.23 25.45
C PRO A 122 -3.31 17.19 26.22
N ASN A 123 -2.09 16.95 25.73
CA ASN A 123 -1.12 15.95 26.17
C ASN A 123 -1.36 14.56 25.59
N GLU A 124 -0.50 14.17 24.65
CA GLU A 124 0.38 13.01 24.83
C GLU A 124 1.39 13.00 23.68
N GLN A 125 2.67 13.09 24.02
CA GLN A 125 3.76 12.79 23.09
C GLN A 125 3.49 11.44 22.43
N ALA A 126 3.68 11.37 21.12
CA ALA A 126 3.49 10.13 20.36
C ALA A 126 4.24 8.98 21.05
N PRO A 127 3.54 7.97 21.60
CA PRO A 127 4.22 6.86 22.21
C PRO A 127 4.89 6.03 21.10
N THR A 128 6.14 5.65 21.32
CA THR A 128 6.87 4.71 20.46
C THR A 128 6.28 3.31 20.64
N LEU A 129 5.10 3.06 20.09
CA LEU A 129 4.42 1.77 20.24
C LEU A 129 4.92 0.78 19.20
N GLN A 130 5.35 -0.40 19.66
CA GLN A 130 5.57 -1.55 18.79
C GLN A 130 4.23 -1.88 18.10
N GLY A 131 4.20 -1.86 16.77
CA GLY A 131 2.99 -2.18 16.02
C GLY A 131 2.54 -3.59 16.35
N GLN A 132 1.24 -3.77 16.64
CA GLN A 132 0.68 -5.10 16.82
C GLN A 132 0.89 -5.89 15.52
N ARG A 133 1.62 -7.01 15.64
CA ARG A 133 1.81 -7.96 14.55
C ARG A 133 0.56 -8.81 14.39
N CYS A 134 0.31 -9.21 13.16
CA CYS A 134 -0.76 -10.12 12.81
C CYS A 134 -0.23 -11.55 12.96
N ASP A 135 -0.87 -12.34 13.83
CA ASP A 135 -0.62 -13.79 13.95
C ASP A 135 -1.33 -14.57 12.82
#